data_AF-A0A2V2S2W7-F1
#
_entry.id   AF-A0A2V2S2W7-F1
#
_cell.length_a   1.000
_cell.length_b   1.000
_cell.length_c   1.000
_cell.angle_alpha   90.00
_cell.angle_beta   90.00
_cell.angle_gamma   90.00
#
_symmetry.space_group_name_H-M   'P 1'
#
loop_
_entity.id
_entity.type
_entity.pdbx_description
1 polymer ?
#
loop_
_entity_poly.entity_id
_entity_poly.type
_entity_poly.pdbx_seq_one_letter_code
_entity_poly.pdbx_strand_id
1 'polypeptide(L)'
;MNFELWTLDFGLWTLDFGLWTDFGHTCAMAFRIQDSVVRGEIDNRVKGIIRGKIWLVDRAEPLKLDLKGNAWQDLAGCLLTFTNPKKAVTHYTLDSLQSVQKGTIGDLTASRKVRVFNVPHEEAMEMYRRKEKPPEHMANCLYLEWYSEANGRVVIESADYNLTISPPEWTLTPQDEQERAQQAASGMDGFMQKLNSAIEKHKRGQKDPEEEWDEHDYEKFFRESDARTDKYKELQEKYGDSEDAREKIGREMGWIRDLTPEEAEERERHIEEMNAACEEALNEPEPEPDPAREGIDWIRDEHGHLAHPLQHRCFESALKYNSIAKELGLEDSEDKDLGDFLFEFQTTGVKLAGALGSIADGVAMPDPGFTVAYLKRALDHLHKSQAGLEAVAPKKLLPETTVAEARKELFEIREGILRLMDEFRGR
;
A
#
# COMPACT_ATOMS: atom_id res chain seq x y z
N MET A 1 -14.56 10.61 18.47
CA MET A 1 -14.49 9.61 17.39
C MET A 1 -13.59 8.52 17.92
N ASN A 2 -14.20 7.42 18.38
CA ASN A 2 -13.46 6.24 18.78
C ASN A 2 -12.84 5.66 17.51
N PHE A 3 -11.52 5.69 17.41
CA PHE A 3 -10.79 4.84 16.48
C PHE A 3 -10.72 3.46 17.15
N GLU A 4 -11.76 2.66 16.93
CA GLU A 4 -11.70 1.23 17.20
C GLU A 4 -10.81 0.61 16.11
N LEU A 5 -9.84 -0.21 16.53
CA LEU A 5 -9.10 -1.10 15.64
C LEU A 5 -10.13 -1.98 14.93
N TRP A 6 -10.24 -1.86 13.62
CA TRP A 6 -11.05 -2.78 12.82
C TRP A 6 -10.15 -3.94 12.40
N THR A 7 -10.28 -5.07 13.09
CA THR A 7 -9.95 -6.39 12.55
C THR A 7 -11.03 -6.73 11.51
N LEU A 8 -10.64 -6.93 10.25
CA LEU A 8 -11.53 -7.52 9.25
C LEU A 8 -11.44 -9.03 9.42
N ASP A 9 -12.38 -9.60 10.18
CA ASP A 9 -12.49 -11.05 10.38
C ASP A 9 -12.94 -11.72 9.08
N PHE A 10 -12.00 -12.36 8.39
CA PHE A 10 -12.32 -13.47 7.50
C PHE A 10 -12.07 -14.73 8.31
N GLY A 11 -13.12 -15.48 8.62
CA GLY A 11 -13.04 -16.71 9.42
C GLY A 11 -11.79 -17.54 9.13
N LEU A 12 -11.15 -18.00 10.21
CA LEU A 12 -9.89 -18.77 10.28
C LEU A 12 -8.61 -18.14 9.70
N TRP A 13 -8.63 -16.88 9.22
CA TRP A 13 -7.42 -16.20 8.75
C TRP A 13 -7.39 -14.74 9.20
N THR A 14 -6.61 -14.45 10.24
CA THR A 14 -6.22 -13.09 10.61
C THR A 14 -5.25 -12.53 9.56
N LEU A 15 -5.79 -11.87 8.52
CA LEU A 15 -4.99 -10.94 7.73
C LEU A 15 -4.88 -9.64 8.54
N ASP A 16 -3.75 -9.45 9.20
CA ASP A 16 -3.38 -8.18 9.81
C ASP A 16 -3.28 -7.10 8.72
N PHE A 17 -4.40 -6.42 8.47
CA PHE A 17 -4.42 -5.14 7.77
C PHE A 17 -3.94 -4.04 8.74
N GLY A 18 -2.71 -4.19 9.23
CA GLY A 18 -1.99 -3.16 9.95
C GLY A 18 -1.40 -2.14 8.98
N LEU A 19 -1.43 -0.87 9.41
CA LEU A 19 -1.00 0.37 8.74
C LEU A 19 0.45 0.42 8.19
N TRP A 20 1.14 -0.70 8.01
CA TRP A 20 2.58 -0.80 7.71
C TRP A 20 2.91 -1.87 6.66
N THR A 21 2.04 -2.08 5.68
CA THR A 21 2.36 -2.89 4.48
C THR A 21 2.54 -1.98 3.25
N ASP A 22 3.64 -1.24 3.25
CA ASP A 22 4.21 -0.71 2.00
C ASP A 22 4.80 -1.89 1.23
N PHE A 23 4.09 -2.35 0.20
CA PHE A 23 4.58 -3.44 -0.63
C PHE A 23 5.70 -2.92 -1.54
N GLY A 24 6.94 -3.30 -1.23
CA GLY A 24 8.09 -3.11 -2.11
C GLY A 24 7.95 -3.92 -3.40
N HIS A 25 7.94 -3.22 -4.54
CA HIS A 25 8.00 -3.71 -5.93
C HIS A 25 6.76 -4.37 -6.54
N THR A 26 5.55 -3.97 -6.14
CA THR A 26 4.49 -3.85 -7.17
C THR A 26 4.69 -2.51 -7.87
N CYS A 27 4.66 -2.49 -9.20
CA CYS A 27 4.62 -1.22 -9.95
C CYS A 27 3.35 -0.52 -9.45
N ALA A 28 3.49 0.52 -8.63
CA ALA A 28 2.36 1.20 -8.02
C ALA A 28 1.39 1.58 -9.15
N MET A 29 0.22 0.95 -9.19
CA MET A 29 -0.74 1.19 -10.25
C MET A 29 -1.42 2.56 -10.08
N ALA A 30 -1.27 3.19 -8.91
CA ALA A 30 -1.39 4.62 -8.73
C ALA A 30 -0.18 5.29 -8.08
N PHE A 31 0.12 6.50 -8.55
CA PHE A 31 1.16 7.36 -8.04
C PHE A 31 0.56 8.59 -7.35
N ARG A 32 0.96 8.84 -6.10
CA ARG A 32 0.78 10.14 -5.43
C ARG A 32 2.11 10.85 -5.36
N ILE A 33 2.21 12.00 -6.00
CA ILE A 33 3.50 12.66 -6.21
C ILE A 33 3.56 14.08 -5.66
N GLN A 34 2.54 14.53 -4.93
CA GLN A 34 2.46 15.92 -4.45
C GLN A 34 3.73 16.33 -3.68
N ASP A 35 4.20 15.53 -2.74
CA ASP A 35 5.34 15.91 -1.91
C ASP A 35 6.65 15.96 -2.71
N SER A 36 6.72 15.28 -3.85
CA SER A 36 7.88 15.26 -4.74
C SER A 36 7.86 16.36 -5.81
N VAL A 37 6.75 17.10 -5.96
CA VAL A 37 6.65 18.15 -6.98
C VAL A 37 7.32 19.42 -6.49
N VAL A 38 8.22 19.95 -7.31
CA VAL A 38 8.84 21.27 -7.12
C VAL A 38 7.94 22.35 -7.71
N ARG A 39 7.48 22.15 -8.95
CA ARG A 39 6.58 23.05 -9.67
C ARG A 39 5.93 22.35 -10.86
N GLY A 40 4.90 22.95 -11.42
CA GLY A 40 4.29 22.45 -12.65
C GLY A 40 3.54 23.49 -13.46
N GLU A 41 3.24 23.13 -14.70
CA GLU A 41 2.50 23.89 -15.68
C GLU A 41 1.49 22.95 -16.34
N ILE A 42 0.21 23.32 -16.35
CA ILE A 42 -0.89 22.57 -16.96
C ILE A 42 -1.64 23.51 -17.89
N ASP A 43 -1.70 23.17 -19.17
CA ASP A 43 -2.29 23.98 -20.23
C ASP A 43 -3.54 23.28 -20.78
N ASN A 44 -4.71 23.87 -20.53
CA ASN A 44 -5.98 23.49 -21.12
C ASN A 44 -6.55 24.57 -22.06
N ARG A 45 -5.72 25.50 -22.57
CA ARG A 45 -6.18 26.55 -23.50
C ARG A 45 -6.66 26.01 -24.84
N VAL A 46 -6.34 24.75 -25.16
CA VAL A 46 -6.90 24.02 -26.30
C VAL A 46 -7.92 23.01 -25.79
N LYS A 47 -9.19 23.18 -26.19
CA LYS A 47 -10.27 22.30 -25.79
C LYS A 47 -10.01 20.84 -26.17
N GLY A 48 -10.26 19.94 -25.24
CA GLY A 48 -10.12 18.49 -25.36
C GLY A 48 -8.69 17.97 -25.16
N ILE A 49 -7.72 18.86 -24.91
CA ILE A 49 -6.31 18.49 -24.77
C ILE A 49 -5.72 19.17 -23.54
N ILE A 50 -4.99 18.38 -22.75
CA ILE A 50 -4.14 18.87 -21.67
C ILE A 50 -2.69 18.60 -22.04
N ARG A 51 -1.88 19.65 -22.02
CA ARG A 51 -0.42 19.54 -22.08
C ARG A 51 0.18 20.09 -20.83
N GLY A 52 1.27 19.49 -20.37
CA GLY A 52 1.85 19.95 -19.12
C GLY A 52 3.29 19.53 -18.92
N LYS A 53 3.92 20.20 -17.98
CA LYS A 53 5.25 19.88 -17.48
C LYS A 53 5.23 19.90 -15.97
N ILE A 54 5.75 18.85 -15.35
CA ILE A 54 5.84 18.75 -13.88
C ILE A 54 7.29 18.45 -13.54
N TRP A 55 7.91 19.33 -12.75
CA TRP A 55 9.27 19.17 -12.27
C TRP A 55 9.22 18.48 -10.91
N LEU A 56 9.88 17.34 -10.82
CA LEU A 56 10.02 16.57 -9.60
C LEU A 56 11.41 16.81 -9.01
N VAL A 57 11.52 16.64 -7.70
CA VAL A 57 12.80 16.58 -7.01
C VAL A 57 13.67 15.46 -7.60
N ASP A 58 14.98 15.68 -7.60
CA ASP A 58 16.01 14.75 -8.11
C ASP A 58 15.84 14.25 -9.56
N ARG A 59 15.00 14.92 -10.35
CA ARG A 59 14.85 14.65 -11.79
C ARG A 59 15.26 15.86 -12.62
N ALA A 60 16.23 15.64 -13.51
CA ALA A 60 16.73 16.68 -14.40
C ALA A 60 15.67 17.15 -15.42
N GLU A 61 14.91 16.20 -15.99
CA GLU A 61 13.87 16.47 -16.98
C GLU A 61 12.48 16.40 -16.34
N PRO A 62 11.55 17.31 -16.69
CA PRO A 62 10.19 17.26 -16.18
C PRO A 62 9.41 16.09 -16.77
N LEU A 63 8.39 15.64 -16.04
CA LEU A 63 7.32 14.85 -16.62
C LEU A 63 6.63 15.68 -17.71
N LYS A 64 6.35 15.07 -18.85
CA LYS A 64 5.66 15.69 -19.99
C LYS A 64 4.29 15.06 -20.12
N LEU A 65 3.24 15.86 -19.97
CA LEU A 65 1.86 15.42 -20.09
C LEU A 65 1.35 15.69 -21.51
N ASP A 66 0.71 14.69 -22.09
CA ASP A 66 -0.06 14.76 -23.34
C ASP A 66 -1.34 13.92 -23.15
N LEU A 67 -2.38 14.57 -22.61
CA LEU A 67 -3.58 13.90 -22.12
C LEU A 67 -4.82 14.40 -22.87
N LYS A 68 -5.79 13.51 -23.03
CA LYS A 68 -7.09 13.82 -23.63
C LYS A 68 -8.11 14.17 -22.54
N GLY A 69 -8.84 15.26 -22.77
CA GLY A 69 -9.97 15.73 -21.96
C GLY A 69 -9.87 17.21 -21.55
N ASN A 70 -10.77 17.64 -20.67
CA ASN A 70 -10.88 19.01 -20.18
C ASN A 70 -10.85 19.12 -18.66
N ALA A 71 -10.20 20.14 -18.12
CA ALA A 71 -10.25 20.44 -16.69
C ALA A 71 -11.64 20.92 -16.25
N TRP A 72 -11.84 21.01 -14.92
CA TRP A 72 -13.03 21.64 -14.33
C TRP A 72 -13.12 23.12 -14.68
N GLN A 73 -14.32 23.71 -14.51
CA GLN A 73 -14.63 25.09 -14.91
C GLN A 73 -13.62 26.14 -14.43
N ASP A 74 -12.97 25.92 -13.29
CA ASP A 74 -11.98 26.83 -12.72
C ASP A 74 -10.62 26.81 -13.43
N LEU A 75 -10.32 25.75 -14.18
CA LEU A 75 -9.08 25.58 -14.95
C LEU A 75 -9.31 25.40 -16.47
N ALA A 76 -10.56 25.16 -16.89
CA ALA A 76 -10.94 25.00 -18.27
C ALA A 76 -10.57 26.24 -19.09
N GLY A 77 -9.87 26.03 -20.22
CA GLY A 77 -9.39 27.12 -21.06
C GLY A 77 -8.22 27.91 -20.50
N CYS A 78 -7.67 27.55 -19.34
CA CYS A 78 -6.61 28.30 -18.69
C CYS A 78 -5.24 27.62 -18.85
N LEU A 79 -4.19 28.40 -18.63
CA LEU A 79 -2.87 27.92 -18.23
C LEU A 79 -2.75 28.05 -16.72
N LEU A 80 -2.61 26.91 -16.05
CA LEU A 80 -2.23 26.84 -14.64
C LEU A 80 -0.72 26.71 -14.53
N THR A 81 -0.12 27.52 -13.66
CA THR A 81 1.24 27.31 -13.17
C THR A 81 1.19 27.22 -11.65
N PHE A 82 2.01 26.36 -11.07
CA PHE A 82 2.04 26.15 -9.63
C PHE A 82 3.44 25.84 -9.14
N THR A 83 3.74 26.23 -7.90
CA THR A 83 5.03 25.96 -7.24
C THR A 83 4.78 25.48 -5.82
N ASN A 84 5.50 24.44 -5.41
CA ASN A 84 5.49 23.95 -4.05
C ASN A 84 6.36 24.87 -3.18
N PRO A 85 5.80 25.56 -2.17
CA PRO A 85 6.60 26.41 -1.28
C PRO A 85 7.38 25.60 -0.23
N LYS A 86 7.03 24.33 -0.03
CA LYS A 86 7.71 23.42 0.90
C LYS A 86 8.90 22.74 0.20
N LYS A 87 9.83 22.20 0.99
CA LYS A 87 10.91 21.35 0.45
C LYS A 87 10.26 20.10 -0.14
N ALA A 88 10.49 19.86 -1.44
CA ALA A 88 10.04 18.63 -2.08
C ALA A 88 10.86 17.43 -1.57
N VAL A 89 10.21 16.29 -1.39
CA VAL A 89 10.78 15.06 -0.84
C VAL A 89 10.74 13.95 -1.89
N THR A 90 11.84 13.23 -2.02
CA THR A 90 11.96 12.12 -2.98
C THR A 90 11.20 10.91 -2.46
N HIS A 91 10.24 10.42 -3.24
CA HIS A 91 9.47 9.23 -2.91
C HIS A 91 10.05 8.00 -3.63
N TYR A 92 10.09 6.85 -2.97
CA TYR A 92 10.72 5.62 -3.50
C TYR A 92 10.08 5.13 -4.81
N THR A 93 8.79 5.43 -5.03
CA THR A 93 8.10 5.05 -6.27
C THR A 93 8.53 5.89 -7.47
N LEU A 94 9.14 7.07 -7.28
CA LEU A 94 9.41 8.02 -8.36
C LEU A 94 10.20 7.38 -9.50
N ASP A 95 11.18 6.51 -9.23
CA ASP A 95 12.01 5.88 -10.25
C ASP A 95 11.20 5.11 -11.31
N SER A 96 10.08 4.50 -10.89
CA SER A 96 9.18 3.76 -11.78
C SER A 96 8.24 4.66 -12.59
N LEU A 97 8.11 5.95 -12.23
CA LEU A 97 7.28 6.92 -12.94
C LEU A 97 7.93 7.35 -14.24
N GLN A 98 7.29 7.08 -15.38
CA GLN A 98 7.84 7.37 -16.70
C GLN A 98 7.83 8.88 -16.99
N SER A 99 8.84 9.39 -17.71
CA SER A 99 8.92 10.83 -18.00
C SER A 99 7.84 11.34 -18.96
N VAL A 100 7.26 10.46 -19.79
CA VAL A 100 6.20 10.82 -20.74
C VAL A 100 4.90 10.20 -20.29
N GLN A 101 3.92 11.06 -20.02
CA GLN A 101 2.59 10.68 -19.54
C GLN A 101 1.58 10.90 -20.66
N LYS A 102 1.12 9.80 -21.25
CA LYS A 102 0.05 9.77 -22.26
C LYS A 102 -1.16 9.06 -21.69
N GLY A 103 -2.36 9.54 -22.03
CA GLY A 103 -3.59 8.91 -21.61
C GLY A 103 -4.76 9.88 -21.53
N THR A 104 -5.63 9.66 -20.56
CA THR A 104 -6.83 10.47 -20.33
C THR A 104 -6.74 11.15 -18.98
N ILE A 105 -7.45 12.25 -18.82
CA ILE A 105 -7.60 12.87 -17.50
C ILE A 105 -8.65 12.15 -16.65
N GLY A 106 -8.51 12.27 -15.33
CA GLY A 106 -9.60 12.20 -14.37
C GLY A 106 -10.07 13.62 -14.06
N ASP A 107 -10.07 13.98 -12.78
CA ASP A 107 -10.43 15.33 -12.34
C ASP A 107 -9.22 16.26 -12.23
N LEU A 108 -9.28 17.41 -12.91
CA LEU A 108 -8.30 18.50 -12.78
C LEU A 108 -9.02 19.76 -12.29
N THR A 109 -8.74 20.22 -11.08
CA THR A 109 -9.37 21.41 -10.48
C THR A 109 -8.44 22.06 -9.45
N ALA A 110 -8.59 23.37 -9.24
CA ALA A 110 -7.96 24.14 -8.17
C ALA A 110 -8.95 24.58 -7.07
N SER A 111 -10.18 24.05 -7.09
CA SER A 111 -11.28 24.48 -6.22
C SER A 111 -11.90 23.36 -5.38
N ARG A 112 -11.31 22.16 -5.40
CA ARG A 112 -11.75 21.05 -4.52
C ARG A 112 -11.57 21.47 -3.06
N LYS A 113 -12.61 21.25 -2.25
CA LYS A 113 -12.61 21.63 -0.83
C LYS A 113 -12.07 20.50 0.04
N VAL A 114 -11.04 20.79 0.83
CA VAL A 114 -10.43 19.84 1.78
C VAL A 114 -10.29 20.46 3.17
N ARG A 115 -10.25 19.61 4.20
CA ARG A 115 -9.96 20.01 5.58
C ARG A 115 -8.45 20.12 5.75
N VAL A 116 -7.98 21.26 6.25
CA VAL A 116 -6.55 21.53 6.49
C VAL A 116 -6.35 21.90 7.96
N PHE A 117 -5.30 21.37 8.57
CA PHE A 117 -4.92 21.73 9.94
C PHE A 117 -4.44 23.18 10.00
N ASN A 118 -4.81 23.89 11.07
CA ASN A 118 -4.33 25.24 11.35
C ASN A 118 -2.93 25.22 12.00
N VAL A 119 -2.44 24.04 12.34
CA VAL A 119 -1.13 23.78 12.95
C VAL A 119 -0.30 22.87 12.02
N PRO A 120 1.04 22.86 12.14
CA PRO A 120 1.89 21.92 11.43
C PRO A 120 1.42 20.47 11.63
N HIS A 121 1.67 19.61 10.63
CA HIS A 121 1.21 18.23 10.64
C HIS A 121 1.74 17.45 11.87
N GLU A 122 3.02 17.60 12.21
CA GLU A 122 3.62 16.95 13.39
C GLU A 122 2.90 17.33 14.69
N GLU A 123 2.58 18.61 14.88
CA GLU A 123 1.84 19.09 16.04
C GLU A 123 0.41 18.52 16.06
N ALA A 124 -0.27 18.47 14.91
CA ALA A 124 -1.58 17.83 14.79
C ALA A 124 -1.53 16.35 15.20
N MET A 125 -0.49 15.62 14.80
CA MET A 125 -0.29 14.23 15.17
C MET A 125 -0.02 14.07 16.67
N GLU A 126 0.74 14.97 17.29
CA GLU A 126 0.92 15.00 18.74
C GLU A 126 -0.37 15.30 19.50
N MET A 127 -1.23 16.18 18.97
CA MET A 127 -2.55 16.43 19.53
C MET A 127 -3.41 15.15 19.50
N TYR A 128 -3.42 14.41 18.39
CA TYR A 128 -4.12 13.13 18.32
C TYR A 128 -3.59 12.10 19.31
N ARG A 129 -2.26 12.00 19.50
CA ARG A 129 -1.66 11.13 20.54
C ARG A 129 -2.14 11.52 21.94
N ARG A 130 -2.38 12.81 22.18
CA ARG A 130 -2.99 13.35 23.40
C ARG A 130 -4.52 13.26 23.43
N LYS A 131 -5.15 12.67 22.40
CA LYS A 131 -6.61 12.60 22.20
C LYS A 131 -7.30 13.97 22.07
N GLU A 132 -6.55 14.98 21.69
CA GLU A 132 -7.04 16.32 21.36
C GLU A 132 -7.39 16.40 19.87
N LYS A 133 -8.37 17.24 19.51
CA LYS A 133 -8.70 17.49 18.10
C LYS A 133 -7.93 18.73 17.61
N PRO A 134 -7.06 18.61 16.61
CA PRO A 134 -6.38 19.77 16.04
C PRO A 134 -7.40 20.74 15.42
N PRO A 135 -7.15 22.05 15.53
CA PRO A 135 -7.98 23.05 14.88
C PRO A 135 -7.83 22.94 13.35
N GLU A 136 -8.94 23.07 12.63
CA GLU A 136 -9.01 22.86 11.18
C GLU A 136 -9.88 23.92 10.49
N HIS A 137 -9.66 24.13 9.20
CA HIS A 137 -10.53 24.92 8.33
C HIS A 137 -10.68 24.27 6.96
N MET A 138 -11.65 24.75 6.18
CA MET A 138 -11.83 24.34 4.78
C MET A 138 -10.98 25.22 3.85
N ALA A 139 -10.15 24.60 3.03
CA ALA A 139 -9.34 25.28 2.00
C ALA A 139 -9.65 24.72 0.61
N ASN A 140 -9.27 25.48 -0.43
CA ASN A 140 -9.19 24.93 -1.79
C ASN A 140 -7.89 24.13 -1.91
N CYS A 141 -7.94 22.97 -2.57
CA CYS A 141 -6.75 22.26 -3.01
C CYS A 141 -6.66 22.23 -4.54
N LEU A 142 -5.41 22.22 -5.01
CA LEU A 142 -5.11 21.75 -6.35
C LEU A 142 -5.24 20.23 -6.35
N TYR A 143 -6.15 19.70 -7.16
CA TYR A 143 -6.34 18.29 -7.43
C TYR A 143 -6.14 18.04 -8.91
N LEU A 144 -5.12 17.26 -9.27
CA LEU A 144 -4.84 16.83 -10.63
C LEU A 144 -4.79 15.31 -10.65
N GLU A 145 -5.72 14.69 -11.38
CA GLU A 145 -5.77 13.24 -11.56
C GLU A 145 -5.74 12.90 -13.05
N TRP A 146 -4.92 11.92 -13.42
CA TRP A 146 -4.92 11.37 -14.78
C TRP A 146 -4.65 9.86 -14.78
N TYR A 147 -5.00 9.24 -15.90
CA TYR A 147 -4.80 7.81 -16.15
C TYR A 147 -3.77 7.65 -17.26
N SER A 148 -2.54 7.42 -16.84
CA SER A 148 -1.39 7.11 -17.69
C SER A 148 -1.50 5.71 -18.29
N GLU A 149 -1.19 5.62 -19.58
CA GLU A 149 -1.02 4.34 -20.27
C GLU A 149 0.13 3.52 -19.67
N ALA A 150 1.21 4.20 -19.26
CA ALA A 150 2.45 3.58 -18.78
C ALA A 150 2.45 3.34 -17.27
N ASN A 151 1.85 4.24 -16.50
CA ASN A 151 1.94 4.22 -15.03
C ASN A 151 0.62 3.99 -14.30
N GLY A 152 -0.51 3.87 -15.00
CA GLY A 152 -1.82 3.80 -14.35
C GLY A 152 -2.26 5.17 -13.82
N ARG A 153 -2.90 5.21 -12.66
CA ARG A 153 -3.45 6.44 -12.10
C ARG A 153 -2.32 7.32 -11.52
N VAL A 154 -2.40 8.63 -11.68
CA VAL A 154 -1.45 9.56 -11.05
C VAL A 154 -2.22 10.73 -10.48
N VAL A 155 -1.88 11.12 -9.26
CA VAL A 155 -2.57 12.14 -8.47
C VAL A 155 -1.57 13.14 -7.90
N ILE A 156 -1.93 14.41 -8.01
CA ILE A 156 -1.37 15.51 -7.21
C ILE A 156 -2.53 16.13 -6.44
N GLU A 157 -2.46 16.11 -5.12
CA GLU A 157 -3.43 16.77 -4.25
C GLU A 157 -2.69 17.61 -3.21
N SER A 158 -2.84 18.94 -3.25
CA SER A 158 -2.22 19.82 -2.25
C SER A 158 -3.00 21.12 -2.08
N ALA A 159 -3.18 21.54 -0.83
CA ALA A 159 -3.70 22.85 -0.46
C ALA A 159 -2.59 23.91 -0.24
N ASP A 160 -1.32 23.52 -0.33
CA ASP A 160 -0.18 24.36 0.03
C ASP A 160 0.45 25.10 -1.16
N TYR A 161 0.16 24.70 -2.39
CA TYR A 161 0.84 25.25 -3.56
C TYR A 161 0.45 26.69 -3.87
N ASN A 162 1.46 27.45 -4.31
CA ASN A 162 1.24 28.78 -4.87
C ASN A 162 0.78 28.64 -6.32
N LEU A 163 -0.45 29.05 -6.61
CA LEU A 163 -1.07 28.91 -7.94
C LEU A 163 -1.11 30.25 -8.69
N THR A 164 -0.95 30.19 -10.01
CA THR A 164 -1.25 31.30 -10.92
C THR A 164 -2.01 30.74 -12.12
N ILE A 165 -3.20 31.28 -12.38
CA ILE A 165 -4.13 30.83 -13.42
C ILE A 165 -4.33 31.98 -14.41
N SER A 166 -4.13 31.72 -15.70
CA SER A 166 -4.39 32.72 -16.74
C SER A 166 -5.89 32.98 -16.93
N PRO A 167 -6.28 34.06 -17.62
CA PRO A 167 -7.64 34.14 -18.17
C PRO A 167 -7.95 32.93 -19.07
N PRO A 168 -9.22 32.50 -19.14
CA PRO A 168 -9.64 31.41 -20.01
C PRO A 168 -9.69 31.84 -21.48
N GLU A 169 -9.11 31.04 -22.37
CA GLU A 169 -9.25 31.16 -23.84
C GLU A 169 -10.59 30.59 -24.34
N TRP A 170 -11.21 29.72 -23.54
CA TRP A 170 -12.54 29.16 -23.77
C TRP A 170 -13.17 28.76 -22.45
N THR A 171 -14.49 28.59 -22.43
CA THR A 171 -15.23 28.18 -21.23
C THR A 171 -16.10 26.97 -21.53
N LEU A 172 -16.33 26.12 -20.52
CA LEU A 172 -17.24 24.99 -20.66
C LEU A 172 -18.67 25.46 -20.91
N THR A 173 -19.33 24.85 -21.88
CA THR A 173 -20.79 24.86 -21.96
C THR A 173 -21.36 23.75 -21.06
N PRO A 174 -22.67 23.77 -20.74
CA PRO A 174 -23.29 22.67 -19.99
C PRO A 174 -23.13 21.30 -20.67
N GLN A 175 -23.08 21.25 -21.99
CA GLN A 175 -22.80 20.02 -22.73
C GLN A 175 -21.36 19.57 -22.54
N ASP A 176 -20.40 20.50 -22.60
CA ASP A 176 -18.98 20.18 -22.39
C ASP A 176 -18.71 19.67 -20.97
N GLU A 177 -19.40 20.22 -19.99
CA GLU A 177 -19.36 19.79 -18.60
C GLU A 177 -19.80 18.32 -18.46
N GLN A 178 -20.89 17.94 -19.15
CA GLN A 178 -21.38 16.57 -19.19
C GLN A 178 -20.39 15.63 -19.90
N GLU A 179 -19.86 16.04 -21.06
CA GLU A 179 -18.85 15.27 -21.80
C GLU A 179 -17.57 15.09 -20.98
N ARG A 180 -17.13 16.12 -20.26
CA ARG A 180 -15.98 16.06 -19.35
C ARG A 180 -16.22 15.05 -18.23
N ALA A 181 -17.39 15.09 -17.60
CA ALA A 181 -17.72 14.17 -16.51
C ALA A 181 -17.75 12.71 -17.00
N GLN A 182 -18.29 12.48 -18.21
CA GLN A 182 -18.28 11.16 -18.85
C GLN A 182 -16.86 10.68 -19.18
N GLN A 183 -15.98 11.57 -19.66
CA GLN A 183 -14.58 11.22 -19.96
C GLN A 183 -13.80 10.86 -18.70
N ALA A 184 -13.96 11.63 -17.61
CA ALA A 184 -13.31 11.34 -16.33
C ALA A 184 -13.79 9.99 -15.75
N ALA A 185 -15.10 9.70 -15.83
CA ALA A 185 -15.66 8.41 -15.45
C ALA A 185 -15.11 7.26 -16.31
N SER A 186 -15.04 7.44 -17.63
CA SER A 186 -14.49 6.43 -18.54
C SER A 186 -13.00 6.14 -18.29
N GLY A 187 -12.21 7.14 -17.89
CA GLY A 187 -10.82 6.95 -17.46
C GLY A 187 -10.71 6.05 -16.24
N MET A 188 -11.55 6.29 -15.23
CA MET A 188 -11.67 5.44 -14.04
C MET A 188 -12.09 4.02 -14.39
N ASP A 189 -13.11 3.85 -15.24
CA ASP A 189 -13.59 2.54 -15.69
C ASP A 189 -12.47 1.75 -16.38
N GLY A 190 -11.71 2.40 -17.27
CA GLY A 190 -10.57 1.79 -17.94
C GLY A 190 -9.45 1.38 -16.97
N PHE A 191 -9.22 2.17 -15.91
CA PHE A 191 -8.28 1.81 -14.85
C PHE A 191 -8.78 0.62 -14.03
N MET A 192 -10.05 0.61 -13.63
CA MET A 192 -10.67 -0.51 -12.90
C MET A 192 -10.66 -1.81 -13.71
N GLN A 193 -10.87 -1.74 -15.02
CA GLN A 193 -10.73 -2.90 -15.91
C GLN A 193 -9.32 -3.49 -15.91
N LYS A 194 -8.27 -2.65 -15.82
CA LYS A 194 -6.89 -3.13 -15.71
C LYS A 194 -6.66 -3.87 -14.38
N LEU A 195 -7.16 -3.34 -13.27
CA LEU A 195 -7.07 -3.99 -11.96
C LEU A 195 -7.84 -5.32 -11.93
N ASN A 196 -9.06 -5.35 -12.48
CA ASN A 196 -9.83 -6.58 -12.66
C ASN A 196 -9.09 -7.61 -13.52
N SER A 197 -8.47 -7.17 -14.61
CA SER A 197 -7.68 -8.05 -15.47
C SER A 197 -6.45 -8.63 -14.75
N ALA A 198 -5.84 -7.88 -13.83
CA ALA A 198 -4.73 -8.37 -13.02
C ALA A 198 -5.19 -9.47 -12.05
N ILE A 199 -6.34 -9.29 -11.38
CA ILE A 199 -6.95 -10.30 -10.51
C ILE A 199 -7.25 -11.57 -11.33
N GLU A 200 -7.97 -11.44 -12.44
CA GLU A 200 -8.36 -12.58 -13.29
C GLU A 200 -7.16 -13.34 -13.88
N LYS A 201 -6.06 -12.63 -14.18
CA LYS A 201 -4.82 -13.26 -14.63
C LYS A 201 -4.24 -14.22 -13.59
N HIS A 202 -4.29 -13.86 -12.31
CA HIS A 202 -3.79 -14.69 -11.21
C HIS A 202 -4.77 -15.79 -10.81
N LYS A 203 -6.07 -15.51 -10.89
CA LYS A 203 -7.14 -16.48 -10.66
C LYS A 203 -7.14 -17.62 -11.69
N ARG A 204 -6.79 -17.33 -12.94
CA ARG A 204 -6.86 -18.31 -14.04
C ARG A 204 -5.97 -19.54 -13.78
N GLY A 205 -6.63 -20.69 -13.69
CA GLY A 205 -5.96 -21.98 -13.48
C GLY A 205 -5.38 -22.12 -12.08
N GLN A 206 -5.96 -21.46 -11.08
CA GLN A 206 -5.85 -21.94 -9.70
C GLN A 206 -6.61 -23.25 -9.56
N LYS A 207 -6.14 -24.11 -8.67
CA LYS A 207 -6.83 -25.34 -8.30
C LYS A 207 -8.08 -25.03 -7.49
N ASP A 208 -8.96 -26.02 -7.39
CA ASP A 208 -10.08 -25.95 -6.46
C ASP A 208 -9.54 -25.78 -5.01
N PRO A 209 -10.12 -24.91 -4.17
CA PRO A 209 -9.73 -24.78 -2.76
C PRO A 209 -9.83 -26.09 -1.95
N GLU A 210 -10.62 -27.07 -2.39
CA GLU A 210 -10.73 -28.39 -1.75
C GLU A 210 -9.61 -29.37 -2.18
N GLU A 211 -8.82 -29.04 -3.20
CA GLU A 211 -7.67 -29.84 -3.64
C GLU A 211 -6.42 -29.54 -2.79
N GLU A 212 -5.48 -30.49 -2.77
CA GLU A 212 -4.17 -30.28 -2.13
C GLU A 212 -3.33 -29.29 -2.95
N TRP A 213 -2.89 -28.22 -2.27
CA TRP A 213 -2.12 -27.13 -2.86
C TRP A 213 -0.64 -27.28 -2.53
N ASP A 214 0.21 -27.05 -3.53
CA ASP A 214 1.65 -26.93 -3.29
C ASP A 214 2.07 -25.47 -3.09
N GLU A 215 3.36 -25.26 -2.79
CA GLU A 215 3.96 -23.94 -2.61
C GLU A 215 3.79 -22.99 -3.83
N HIS A 216 3.55 -23.51 -5.03
CA HIS A 216 3.32 -22.72 -6.24
C HIS A 216 1.86 -22.32 -6.41
N ASP A 217 0.93 -23.21 -6.02
CA ASP A 217 -0.50 -22.92 -5.99
C ASP A 217 -0.79 -21.79 -4.98
N TYR A 218 -0.23 -21.88 -3.77
CA TYR A 218 -0.35 -20.82 -2.77
C TYR A 218 0.26 -19.49 -3.21
N GLU A 219 1.44 -19.49 -3.84
CA GLU A 219 2.03 -18.25 -4.37
C GLU A 219 1.13 -17.63 -5.45
N LYS A 220 0.45 -18.43 -6.27
CA LYS A 220 -0.50 -17.93 -7.25
C LYS A 220 -1.72 -17.30 -6.60
N PHE A 221 -2.25 -17.94 -5.55
CA PHE A 221 -3.34 -17.39 -4.74
C PHE A 221 -2.92 -16.09 -4.05
N PHE A 222 -1.73 -16.01 -3.47
CA PHE A 222 -1.25 -14.79 -2.85
C PHE A 222 -1.09 -13.63 -3.85
N ARG A 223 -0.66 -13.90 -5.09
CA ARG A 223 -0.65 -12.86 -6.13
C ARG A 223 -2.05 -12.37 -6.50
N GLU A 224 -3.05 -13.24 -6.47
CA GLU A 224 -4.44 -12.80 -6.62
C GLU A 224 -4.87 -11.93 -5.43
N SER A 225 -4.55 -12.36 -4.21
CA SER A 225 -4.85 -11.62 -2.99
C SER A 225 -4.22 -10.23 -3.01
N ASP A 226 -2.92 -10.13 -3.34
CA ASP A 226 -2.21 -8.86 -3.49
C ASP A 226 -2.90 -7.96 -4.53
N ALA A 227 -3.28 -8.51 -5.70
CA ALA A 227 -3.99 -7.74 -6.73
C ALA A 227 -5.38 -7.26 -6.29
N ARG A 228 -6.09 -8.03 -5.45
CA ARG A 228 -7.36 -7.61 -4.85
C ARG A 228 -7.15 -6.52 -3.80
N THR A 229 -6.10 -6.64 -2.98
CA THR A 229 -5.71 -5.61 -2.01
C THR A 229 -5.35 -4.31 -2.71
N ASP A 230 -4.57 -4.35 -3.79
CA ASP A 230 -4.24 -3.18 -4.60
C ASP A 230 -5.52 -2.53 -5.13
N LYS A 231 -6.45 -3.31 -5.69
CA LYS A 231 -7.75 -2.79 -6.14
C LYS A 231 -8.54 -2.14 -5.01
N TYR A 232 -8.61 -2.78 -3.86
CA TYR A 232 -9.35 -2.27 -2.70
C TYR A 232 -8.76 -0.95 -2.18
N LYS A 233 -7.43 -0.84 -2.11
CA LYS A 233 -6.73 0.39 -1.73
C LYS A 233 -7.07 1.53 -2.70
N GLU A 234 -6.97 1.30 -4.01
CA GLU A 234 -7.33 2.32 -5.03
C GLU A 234 -8.76 2.82 -4.90
N LEU A 235 -9.69 1.92 -4.60
CA LEU A 235 -11.10 2.23 -4.44
C LEU A 235 -11.37 3.04 -3.16
N GLN A 236 -10.77 2.67 -2.03
CA GLN A 236 -10.82 3.46 -0.80
C GLN A 236 -10.25 4.85 -1.03
N GLU A 237 -9.10 4.97 -1.71
CA GLU A 237 -8.51 6.27 -1.99
C GLU A 237 -9.36 7.14 -2.91
N LYS A 238 -10.08 6.56 -3.87
CA LYS A 238 -10.92 7.31 -4.81
C LYS A 238 -12.21 7.78 -4.14
N TYR A 239 -12.86 6.89 -3.38
CA TYR A 239 -14.22 7.14 -2.87
C TYR A 239 -14.25 7.57 -1.39
N GLY A 240 -13.19 7.31 -0.63
CA GLY A 240 -13.13 7.51 0.81
C GLY A 240 -13.94 6.47 1.58
N ASP A 241 -14.29 6.82 2.83
CA ASP A 241 -14.81 5.85 3.82
C ASP A 241 -16.27 6.10 4.23
N SER A 242 -17.03 6.93 3.49
CA SER A 242 -18.46 7.13 3.77
C SER A 242 -19.28 5.87 3.48
N GLU A 243 -20.48 5.75 4.04
CA GLU A 243 -21.38 4.60 3.75
C GLU A 243 -21.65 4.45 2.25
N ASP A 244 -21.93 5.55 1.54
CA ASP A 244 -22.10 5.56 0.09
C ASP A 244 -20.83 5.10 -0.65
N ALA A 245 -19.65 5.43 -0.12
CA ALA A 245 -18.38 4.98 -0.67
C ALA A 245 -18.21 3.47 -0.44
N ARG A 246 -18.46 2.99 0.78
CA ARG A 246 -18.41 1.56 1.12
C ARG A 246 -19.33 0.72 0.24
N GLU A 247 -20.55 1.18 -0.04
CA GLU A 247 -21.45 0.46 -0.96
C GLU A 247 -20.86 0.38 -2.37
N LYS A 248 -20.34 1.50 -2.90
CA LYS A 248 -19.70 1.53 -4.23
C LYS A 248 -18.49 0.61 -4.29
N ILE A 249 -17.62 0.66 -3.28
CA ILE A 249 -16.44 -0.20 -3.17
C ILE A 249 -16.88 -1.66 -3.09
N GLY A 250 -17.88 -1.99 -2.28
CA GLY A 250 -18.39 -3.34 -2.14
C GLY A 250 -18.98 -3.89 -3.45
N ARG A 251 -19.69 -3.07 -4.22
CA ARG A 251 -20.17 -3.46 -5.57
C ARG A 251 -19.01 -3.69 -6.54
N GLU A 252 -18.03 -2.79 -6.57
CA GLU A 252 -16.88 -2.89 -7.47
C GLU A 252 -15.97 -4.07 -7.09
N MET A 253 -15.81 -4.38 -5.80
CA MET A 253 -15.07 -5.55 -5.31
C MET A 253 -15.84 -6.87 -5.49
N GLY A 254 -17.13 -6.81 -5.88
CA GLY A 254 -18.00 -7.97 -6.03
C GLY A 254 -18.53 -8.55 -4.71
N TRP A 255 -18.37 -7.85 -3.59
CA TRP A 255 -18.90 -8.23 -2.28
C TRP A 255 -20.40 -7.95 -2.14
N ILE A 256 -20.87 -6.92 -2.83
CA ILE A 256 -22.28 -6.53 -2.91
C ILE A 256 -22.75 -6.83 -4.32
N ARG A 257 -23.65 -7.79 -4.44
CA ARG A 257 -24.37 -8.12 -5.68
C ARG A 257 -25.84 -8.27 -5.37
N ASP A 258 -26.68 -8.03 -6.38
CA ASP A 258 -28.11 -8.27 -6.25
C ASP A 258 -28.33 -9.78 -6.17
N LEU A 259 -28.96 -10.23 -5.08
CA LEU A 259 -29.28 -11.64 -4.83
C LEU A 259 -30.75 -11.88 -5.13
N THR A 260 -31.05 -13.08 -5.65
CA THR A 260 -32.43 -13.58 -5.62
C THR A 260 -32.87 -13.84 -4.16
N PRO A 261 -34.18 -13.89 -3.85
CA PRO A 261 -34.64 -14.20 -2.51
C PRO A 261 -34.08 -15.52 -1.97
N GLU A 262 -33.96 -16.55 -2.82
CA GLU A 262 -33.40 -17.86 -2.45
C GLU A 262 -31.91 -17.77 -2.10
N GLU A 263 -31.11 -17.06 -2.91
CA GLU A 263 -29.68 -16.83 -2.61
C GLU A 263 -29.48 -15.97 -1.36
N ALA A 264 -30.38 -15.02 -1.09
CA ALA A 264 -30.33 -14.18 0.10
C ALA A 264 -30.57 -15.03 1.37
N GLU A 265 -31.58 -15.89 1.36
CA GLU A 265 -31.85 -16.82 2.45
C GLU A 265 -30.71 -17.83 2.64
N GLU A 266 -30.09 -18.32 1.57
CA GLU A 266 -28.92 -19.21 1.66
C GLU A 266 -27.71 -18.50 2.26
N ARG A 267 -27.44 -17.27 1.83
CA ARG A 267 -26.37 -16.46 2.38
C ARG A 267 -26.59 -16.16 3.87
N GLU A 268 -27.83 -15.84 4.26
CA GLU A 268 -28.17 -15.58 5.66
C GLU A 268 -27.93 -16.83 6.52
N ARG A 269 -28.35 -18.01 6.06
CA ARG A 269 -28.04 -19.29 6.75
C ARG A 269 -26.54 -19.53 6.88
N HIS A 270 -25.77 -19.30 5.82
CA HIS A 270 -24.31 -19.47 5.87
C HIS A 270 -23.64 -18.46 6.82
N ILE A 271 -24.14 -17.21 6.87
CA ILE A 271 -23.65 -16.21 7.82
C ILE A 271 -23.97 -16.63 9.26
N GLU A 272 -25.19 -17.11 9.52
CA GLU A 272 -25.56 -17.63 10.84
C GLU A 272 -24.71 -18.82 11.25
N GLU A 273 -24.45 -19.76 10.34
CA GLU A 273 -23.57 -20.92 10.57
C GLU A 273 -22.14 -20.48 10.89
N MET A 274 -21.59 -19.56 10.10
CA MET A 274 -20.23 -19.02 10.32
C MET A 274 -20.16 -18.26 11.65
N ASN A 275 -21.16 -17.44 11.98
CA ASN A 275 -21.22 -16.72 13.24
C ASN A 275 -21.31 -17.67 14.43
N ALA A 276 -22.11 -18.74 14.32
CA ALA A 276 -22.20 -19.77 15.35
C ALA A 276 -20.87 -20.50 15.54
N ALA A 277 -20.19 -20.87 14.45
CA ALA A 277 -18.86 -21.49 14.51
C ALA A 277 -17.80 -20.54 15.13
N CYS A 278 -17.82 -19.26 14.77
CA CYS A 278 -16.96 -18.26 15.39
C CYS A 278 -17.27 -18.07 16.89
N GLU A 279 -18.55 -18.00 17.28
CA GLU A 279 -18.95 -17.93 18.68
C GLU A 279 -18.51 -19.18 19.46
N GLU A 280 -18.62 -20.38 18.87
CA GLU A 280 -18.12 -21.61 19.47
C GLU A 280 -16.60 -21.55 19.66
N ALA A 281 -15.85 -21.18 18.63
CA ALA A 281 -14.39 -21.03 18.70
C ALA A 281 -13.93 -19.98 19.73
N LEU A 282 -14.65 -18.84 19.85
CA LEU A 282 -14.37 -17.82 20.87
C LEU A 282 -14.58 -18.31 22.30
N ASN A 283 -15.38 -19.36 22.49
CA ASN A 283 -15.62 -19.98 23.79
C ASN A 283 -14.69 -21.17 24.07
N GLU A 284 -13.94 -21.65 23.07
CA GLU A 284 -12.89 -22.64 23.28
C GLU A 284 -11.69 -21.99 23.98
N PRO A 285 -11.03 -22.70 24.92
CA PRO A 285 -9.79 -22.20 25.49
C PRO A 285 -8.75 -22.07 24.38
N GLU A 286 -7.99 -20.97 24.38
CA GLU A 286 -6.88 -20.79 23.45
C GLU A 286 -5.94 -22.01 23.51
N PRO A 287 -5.52 -22.54 22.35
CA PRO A 287 -4.60 -23.66 22.33
C PRO A 287 -3.29 -23.24 23.01
N GLU A 288 -2.82 -24.06 23.94
CA GLU A 288 -1.47 -23.89 24.50
C GLU A 288 -0.49 -24.67 23.62
N PRO A 289 0.61 -24.04 23.17
CA PRO A 289 1.58 -24.71 22.33
C PRO A 289 2.29 -25.83 23.11
N ASP A 290 2.70 -26.88 22.40
CA ASP A 290 3.35 -28.04 23.00
C ASP A 290 4.62 -27.61 23.78
N PRO A 291 4.68 -27.82 25.11
CA PRO A 291 5.85 -27.48 25.92
C PRO A 291 7.15 -28.14 25.45
N ALA A 292 7.09 -29.29 24.77
CA ALA A 292 8.27 -29.96 24.22
C ALA A 292 8.88 -29.20 23.02
N ARG A 293 8.14 -28.26 22.43
CA ARG A 293 8.54 -27.47 21.27
C ARG A 293 8.98 -26.04 21.64
N GLU A 294 8.99 -25.71 22.93
CA GLU A 294 9.50 -24.43 23.42
C GLU A 294 10.98 -24.24 23.05
N GLY A 295 11.31 -23.05 22.54
CA GLY A 295 12.62 -22.70 22.00
C GLY A 295 12.87 -23.22 20.58
N ILE A 296 11.95 -24.01 20.01
CA ILE A 296 12.04 -24.56 18.65
C ILE A 296 10.98 -23.90 17.76
N ASP A 297 9.71 -24.14 18.09
CA ASP A 297 8.56 -23.66 17.32
C ASP A 297 7.99 -22.37 17.91
N TRP A 298 8.20 -22.16 19.21
CA TRP A 298 7.67 -21.01 19.93
C TRP A 298 8.57 -20.58 21.09
N ILE A 299 8.52 -19.30 21.44
CA ILE A 299 9.05 -18.70 22.66
C ILE A 299 8.03 -17.69 23.19
N ARG A 300 8.17 -17.27 24.45
CA ARG A 300 7.47 -16.11 25.00
C ARG A 300 8.41 -14.90 25.04
N ASP A 301 7.97 -13.79 24.50
CA ASP A 301 8.69 -12.52 24.60
C ASP A 301 8.59 -11.93 26.03
N GLU A 302 9.23 -10.79 26.25
CA GLU A 302 9.19 -10.10 27.55
C GLU A 302 7.80 -9.59 27.96
N HIS A 303 6.85 -9.53 27.02
CA HIS A 303 5.47 -9.13 27.23
C HIS A 303 4.52 -10.34 27.37
N GLY A 304 5.04 -11.55 27.21
CA GLY A 304 4.28 -12.80 27.30
C GLY A 304 3.62 -13.23 25.99
N HIS A 305 3.86 -12.54 24.87
CA HIS A 305 3.35 -12.95 23.56
C HIS A 305 4.13 -14.13 23.01
N LEU A 306 3.43 -15.03 22.33
CA LEU A 306 4.02 -16.15 21.62
C LEU A 306 4.60 -15.69 20.28
N ALA A 307 5.78 -16.19 19.95
CA ALA A 307 6.41 -15.96 18.66
C ALA A 307 7.32 -17.12 18.29
N HIS A 308 7.51 -17.35 16.99
CA HIS A 308 8.51 -18.32 16.53
C HIS A 308 9.92 -17.74 16.76
N PRO A 309 10.93 -18.53 17.24
CA PRO A 309 12.27 -18.02 17.53
C PRO A 309 12.93 -17.26 16.38
N LEU A 310 12.79 -17.77 15.15
CA LEU A 310 13.31 -17.11 13.94
C LEU A 310 12.62 -15.78 13.63
N GLN A 311 11.29 -15.71 13.79
CA GLN A 311 10.53 -14.48 13.60
C GLN A 311 10.96 -13.43 14.63
N HIS A 312 11.00 -13.79 15.91
CA HIS A 312 11.40 -12.90 16.99
C HIS A 312 12.82 -12.37 16.76
N ARG A 313 13.77 -13.24 16.44
CA ARG A 313 15.15 -12.86 16.10
C ARG A 313 15.22 -11.84 14.95
N CYS A 314 14.43 -12.06 13.89
CA CYS A 314 14.37 -11.14 12.76
C CYS A 314 13.81 -9.77 13.16
N PHE A 315 12.74 -9.76 13.96
CA PHE A 315 12.09 -8.55 14.42
C PHE A 315 13.02 -7.71 15.32
N GLU A 316 13.63 -8.33 16.33
CA GLU A 316 14.61 -7.69 17.22
C GLU A 316 15.81 -7.13 16.45
N SER A 317 16.28 -7.86 15.44
CA SER A 317 17.37 -7.41 14.58
C SER A 317 16.97 -6.18 13.76
N ALA A 318 15.79 -6.19 13.15
CA ALA A 318 15.28 -5.05 12.40
C ALA A 318 15.12 -3.81 13.30
N LEU A 319 14.59 -3.98 14.51
CA LEU A 319 14.46 -2.88 15.49
C LEU A 319 15.83 -2.35 15.93
N LYS A 320 16.81 -3.23 16.19
CA LYS A 320 18.18 -2.83 16.52
C LYS A 320 18.76 -1.90 15.46
N TYR A 321 18.68 -2.26 14.17
CA TYR A 321 19.27 -1.44 13.11
C TYR A 321 18.50 -0.13 12.85
N ASN A 322 17.18 -0.13 13.05
CA ASN A 322 16.41 1.12 13.07
C ASN A 322 16.84 2.05 14.21
N SER A 323 17.07 1.52 15.42
CA SER A 323 17.58 2.30 16.55
C SER A 323 18.97 2.87 16.26
N ILE A 324 19.86 2.08 15.67
CA ILE A 324 21.21 2.54 15.29
C ILE A 324 21.11 3.66 14.25
N ALA A 325 20.26 3.52 13.22
CA ALA A 325 20.07 4.57 12.22
C ALA A 325 19.56 5.86 12.89
N LYS A 326 18.61 5.76 13.80
CA LYS A 326 18.09 6.88 14.59
C LYS A 326 19.18 7.55 15.45
N GLU A 327 19.99 6.78 16.17
CA GLU A 327 21.09 7.30 16.99
C GLU A 327 22.16 8.03 16.16
N LEU A 328 22.31 7.66 14.88
CA LEU A 328 23.17 8.33 13.92
C LEU A 328 22.52 9.56 13.24
N GLY A 329 21.26 9.87 13.57
CA GLY A 329 20.49 10.95 12.95
C GLY A 329 20.09 10.66 11.50
N LEU A 330 19.91 9.37 11.16
CA LEU A 330 19.54 8.89 9.83
C LEU A 330 18.06 8.48 9.74
N GLU A 331 17.24 8.81 10.75
CA GLU A 331 15.80 8.51 10.76
C GLU A 331 15.04 9.11 9.57
N ASP A 332 15.41 10.34 9.17
CA ASP A 332 14.85 11.05 8.01
C ASP A 332 15.79 11.00 6.79
N SER A 333 16.66 10.00 6.72
CA SER A 333 17.61 9.86 5.62
C SER A 333 16.88 9.65 4.29
N GLU A 334 17.12 10.54 3.32
CA GLU A 334 16.65 10.41 1.94
C GLU A 334 17.49 9.38 1.13
N ASP A 335 18.46 8.70 1.76
CA ASP A 335 19.25 7.64 1.10
C ASP A 335 18.42 6.38 0.87
N LYS A 336 18.05 6.16 -0.40
CA LYS A 336 17.25 5.02 -0.83
C LYS A 336 17.82 3.66 -0.39
N ASP A 337 19.13 3.47 -0.46
CA ASP A 337 19.72 2.15 -0.17
C ASP A 337 19.66 1.84 1.33
N LEU A 338 19.78 2.87 2.19
CA LEU A 338 19.56 2.74 3.63
C LEU A 338 18.08 2.47 3.94
N GLY A 339 17.18 3.17 3.25
CA GLY A 339 15.73 2.91 3.33
C GLY A 339 15.39 1.47 2.95
N ASP A 340 15.87 1.00 1.79
CA ASP A 340 15.68 -0.37 1.32
C ASP A 340 16.23 -1.38 2.34
N PHE A 341 17.43 -1.17 2.90
CA PHE A 341 17.98 -2.06 3.94
C PHE A 341 17.04 -2.19 5.14
N LEU A 342 16.65 -1.07 5.76
CA LEU A 342 15.89 -1.06 7.01
C LEU A 342 14.45 -1.54 6.79
N PHE A 343 13.79 -1.02 5.75
CA PHE A 343 12.39 -1.31 5.45
C PHE A 343 12.18 -2.78 5.05
N GLU A 344 13.04 -3.31 4.18
CA GLU A 344 12.92 -4.69 3.72
C GLU A 344 13.30 -5.68 4.85
N PHE A 345 14.17 -5.30 5.79
CA PHE A 345 14.46 -6.12 6.96
C PHE A 345 13.25 -6.22 7.89
N GLN A 346 12.62 -5.08 8.20
CA GLN A 346 11.38 -5.07 8.98
C GLN A 346 10.27 -5.87 8.29
N THR A 347 10.11 -5.70 6.98
CA THR A 347 9.12 -6.43 6.19
C THR A 347 9.38 -7.94 6.20
N THR A 348 10.65 -8.37 6.21
CA THR A 348 11.01 -9.78 6.40
C THR A 348 10.42 -10.33 7.70
N GLY A 349 10.56 -9.59 8.82
CA GLY A 349 9.98 -9.98 10.10
C GLY A 349 8.46 -10.15 10.05
N VAL A 350 7.75 -9.23 9.38
CA VAL A 350 6.29 -9.32 9.18
C VAL A 350 5.90 -10.54 8.35
N LYS A 351 6.64 -10.85 7.27
CA LYS A 351 6.37 -12.05 6.46
C LYS A 351 6.66 -13.34 7.23
N LEU A 352 7.68 -13.35 8.11
CA LEU A 352 7.93 -14.48 9.01
C LEU A 352 6.81 -14.66 10.04
N ALA A 353 6.25 -13.57 10.56
CA ALA A 353 5.09 -13.64 11.46
C ALA A 353 3.89 -14.31 10.78
N GLY A 354 3.57 -13.90 9.55
CA GLY A 354 2.49 -14.54 8.77
C GLY A 354 2.77 -16.01 8.40
N ALA A 355 4.04 -16.41 8.31
CA ALA A 355 4.43 -17.79 8.01
C ALA A 355 4.40 -18.71 9.24
N LEU A 356 4.77 -18.18 10.41
CA LEU A 356 5.15 -18.98 11.58
C LEU A 356 4.28 -18.71 12.82
N GLY A 357 3.37 -17.73 12.79
CA GLY A 357 2.52 -17.37 13.93
C GLY A 357 1.64 -18.52 14.40
N SER A 358 0.94 -19.19 13.49
CA SER A 358 0.07 -20.33 13.85
C SER A 358 0.84 -21.50 14.48
N ILE A 359 2.09 -21.70 14.06
CA ILE A 359 3.01 -22.69 14.67
C ILE A 359 3.33 -22.28 16.11
N ALA A 360 3.62 -20.98 16.31
CA ALA A 360 3.95 -20.46 17.62
C ALA A 360 2.79 -20.55 18.61
N ASP A 361 1.57 -20.32 18.12
CA ASP A 361 0.33 -20.35 18.89
C ASP A 361 -0.19 -21.78 19.16
N GLY A 362 0.48 -22.82 18.62
CA GLY A 362 0.04 -24.20 18.78
C GLY A 362 -1.28 -24.53 18.07
N VAL A 363 -1.75 -23.63 17.20
CA VAL A 363 -2.89 -23.85 16.30
C VAL A 363 -2.47 -24.88 15.24
N ALA A 364 -3.43 -25.65 14.72
CA ALA A 364 -3.22 -26.75 13.77
C ALA A 364 -2.06 -26.53 12.78
N MET A 365 -1.25 -27.57 12.54
CA MET A 365 -0.06 -27.49 11.68
C MET A 365 -0.41 -26.76 10.37
N PRO A 366 0.22 -25.61 10.08
CA PRO A 366 -0.09 -24.89 8.86
C PRO A 366 0.25 -25.77 7.66
N ASP A 367 -0.53 -25.63 6.60
CA ASP A 367 -0.28 -26.33 5.35
C ASP A 367 1.20 -26.13 4.94
N PRO A 368 1.97 -27.21 4.69
CA PRO A 368 3.38 -27.08 4.37
C PRO A 368 3.64 -26.26 3.09
N GLY A 369 2.77 -26.39 2.08
CA GLY A 369 2.81 -25.59 0.86
C GLY A 369 2.60 -24.11 1.15
N PHE A 370 1.60 -23.77 1.97
CA PHE A 370 1.33 -22.41 2.43
C PHE A 370 2.54 -21.81 3.14
N THR A 371 3.08 -22.53 4.11
CA THR A 371 4.20 -22.09 4.96
C THR A 371 5.42 -21.80 4.10
N VAL A 372 5.77 -22.72 3.19
CA VAL A 372 6.93 -22.54 2.31
C VAL A 372 6.72 -21.39 1.33
N ALA A 373 5.51 -21.19 0.80
CA ALA A 373 5.20 -20.05 -0.07
C ALA A 373 5.41 -18.71 0.65
N TYR A 374 4.97 -18.59 1.92
CA TYR A 374 5.23 -17.40 2.74
C TYR A 374 6.70 -17.23 3.10
N LEU A 375 7.41 -18.31 3.44
CA LEU A 375 8.85 -18.27 3.71
C LEU A 375 9.66 -17.80 2.49
N LYS A 376 9.26 -18.19 1.27
CA LYS A 376 9.85 -17.63 0.03
C LYS A 376 9.65 -16.13 -0.08
N ARG A 377 8.46 -15.63 0.24
CA ARG A 377 8.18 -14.18 0.25
C ARG A 377 9.04 -13.46 1.29
N ALA A 378 9.18 -14.01 2.49
CA ALA A 378 10.09 -13.47 3.51
C ALA A 378 11.54 -13.44 3.00
N LEU A 379 11.98 -14.52 2.34
CA LEU A 379 13.32 -14.63 1.76
C LEU A 379 13.57 -13.57 0.67
N ASP A 380 12.59 -13.28 -0.18
CA ASP A 380 12.70 -12.24 -1.22
C ASP A 380 12.93 -10.85 -0.61
N HIS A 381 12.18 -10.50 0.46
CA HIS A 381 12.40 -9.25 1.21
C HIS A 381 13.78 -9.23 1.89
N LEU A 382 14.21 -10.36 2.47
CA LEU A 382 15.52 -10.45 3.10
C LEU A 382 16.66 -10.23 2.09
N HIS A 383 16.54 -10.74 0.86
CA HIS A 383 17.52 -10.51 -0.21
C HIS A 383 17.55 -9.04 -0.65
N LYS A 384 16.40 -8.36 -0.70
CA LYS A 384 16.37 -6.91 -0.96
C LYS A 384 17.05 -6.12 0.15
N SER A 385 16.81 -6.49 1.42
CA SER A 385 17.51 -5.88 2.56
C SER A 385 19.03 -6.08 2.48
N GLN A 386 19.49 -7.28 2.12
CA GLN A 386 20.90 -7.57 1.86
C GLN A 386 21.48 -6.70 0.74
N ALA A 387 20.76 -6.57 -0.37
CA ALA A 387 21.18 -5.72 -1.49
C ALA A 387 21.29 -4.25 -1.07
N GLY A 388 20.31 -3.74 -0.31
CA GLY A 388 20.35 -2.39 0.26
C GLY A 388 21.56 -2.19 1.17
N LEU A 389 21.84 -3.14 2.08
CA LEU A 389 22.99 -3.08 2.97
C LEU A 389 24.32 -3.03 2.21
N GLU A 390 24.48 -3.85 1.16
CA GLU A 390 25.70 -3.83 0.33
C GLU A 390 25.86 -2.53 -0.45
N ALA A 391 24.76 -1.90 -0.88
CA ALA A 391 24.78 -0.59 -1.53
C ALA A 391 25.08 0.56 -0.55
N VAL A 392 24.68 0.43 0.72
CA VAL A 392 25.01 1.36 1.82
C VAL A 392 26.47 1.26 2.24
N ALA A 393 27.04 0.05 2.27
CA ALA A 393 28.40 -0.20 2.74
C ALA A 393 29.48 0.74 2.17
N PRO A 394 29.59 0.97 0.83
CA PRO A 394 30.58 1.88 0.27
C PRO A 394 30.31 3.36 0.59
N LYS A 395 29.09 3.73 0.94
CA LYS A 395 28.70 5.11 1.29
C LYS A 395 29.16 5.53 2.68
N LYS A 396 29.52 4.56 3.53
CA LYS A 396 29.97 4.78 4.92
C LYS A 396 28.95 5.54 5.78
N LEU A 397 27.66 5.36 5.50
CA LEU A 397 26.58 5.90 6.33
C LEU A 397 26.49 5.18 7.68
N LEU A 398 26.79 3.87 7.68
CA LEU A 398 26.85 3.04 8.87
C LEU A 398 28.32 2.70 9.21
N PRO A 399 28.66 2.55 10.51
CA PRO A 399 29.97 2.04 10.91
C PRO A 399 30.28 0.68 10.27
N GLU A 400 31.54 0.44 9.90
CA GLU A 400 31.94 -0.82 9.25
C GLU A 400 31.65 -2.05 10.12
N THR A 401 31.75 -1.91 11.45
CA THR A 401 31.38 -2.95 12.41
C THR A 401 29.89 -3.26 12.37
N THR A 402 29.04 -2.23 12.32
CA THR A 402 27.57 -2.37 12.19
C THR A 402 27.21 -3.06 10.88
N VAL A 403 27.85 -2.69 9.77
CA VAL A 403 27.63 -3.34 8.48
C VAL A 403 28.01 -4.82 8.54
N ALA A 404 29.17 -5.16 9.13
CA ALA A 404 29.60 -6.55 9.27
C ALA A 404 28.65 -7.38 10.15
N GLU A 405 28.17 -6.80 11.25
CA GLU A 405 27.15 -7.43 12.12
C GLU A 405 25.83 -7.65 11.38
N ALA A 406 25.32 -6.65 10.66
CA ALA A 406 24.10 -6.75 9.89
C ALA A 406 24.20 -7.83 8.81
N ARG A 407 25.34 -7.89 8.12
CA ARG A 407 25.63 -8.89 7.08
C ARG A 407 25.59 -10.31 7.64
N LYS A 408 26.17 -10.52 8.83
CA LYS A 408 26.14 -11.79 9.55
C LYS A 408 24.70 -12.15 9.96
N GLU A 409 23.97 -11.20 10.51
CA GLU A 409 22.61 -11.41 11.00
C GLU A 409 21.64 -11.78 9.87
N LEU A 410 21.64 -11.01 8.78
CA LEU A 410 20.85 -11.32 7.58
C LEU A 410 21.19 -12.70 7.01
N PHE A 411 22.47 -13.09 7.03
CA PHE A 411 22.89 -14.42 6.59
C PHE A 411 22.34 -15.52 7.50
N GLU A 412 22.43 -15.37 8.82
CA GLU A 412 21.93 -16.39 9.75
C GLU A 412 20.41 -16.55 9.69
N ILE A 413 19.67 -15.45 9.53
CA ILE A 413 18.22 -15.47 9.30
C ILE A 413 17.90 -16.18 7.98
N ARG A 414 18.63 -15.86 6.90
CA ARG A 414 18.48 -16.53 5.60
C ARG A 414 18.63 -18.04 5.73
N GLU A 415 19.67 -18.50 6.43
CA GLU A 415 19.89 -19.93 6.65
C GLU A 415 18.80 -20.55 7.53
N GLY A 416 18.24 -19.80 8.48
CA GLY A 416 17.07 -20.22 9.26
C GLY A 416 15.84 -20.44 8.39
N ILE A 417 15.53 -19.49 7.50
CA ILE A 417 14.41 -19.58 6.55
C ILE A 417 14.58 -20.81 5.65
N LEU A 418 15.77 -21.00 5.07
CA LEU A 418 16.03 -22.12 4.16
C LEU A 418 15.89 -23.48 4.86
N ARG A 419 16.35 -23.61 6.12
CA ARG A 419 16.17 -24.84 6.89
C ARG A 419 14.69 -25.16 7.12
N LEU A 420 13.89 -24.17 7.53
CA LEU A 420 12.44 -24.36 7.69
C LEU A 420 11.78 -24.74 6.36
N MET A 421 12.17 -24.10 5.26
CA MET A 421 11.63 -24.46 3.94
C MET A 421 11.92 -25.92 3.57
N ASP A 422 13.11 -26.43 3.89
CA ASP A 422 13.44 -27.84 3.63
C ASP A 422 12.69 -28.79 4.58
N GLU A 423 12.53 -28.42 5.86
CA GLU A 423 11.73 -29.16 6.84
C GLU A 423 10.27 -29.32 6.40
N PHE A 424 9.61 -28.23 6.01
CA PHE A 424 8.22 -28.27 5.52
C PHE A 424 8.09 -28.96 4.16
N ARG A 425 9.16 -29.08 3.38
CA ARG A 425 9.19 -29.94 2.18
C ARG A 425 9.47 -31.42 2.49
N GLY A 426 9.77 -31.75 3.75
CA GLY A 426 10.17 -33.09 4.18
C GLY A 426 11.55 -33.51 3.69
N ARG A 427 12.53 -32.59 3.61
CA ARG A 427 13.89 -32.82 3.08
C ARG A 427 14.99 -32.75 4.13
#